data_AF-A0A8E2JUA4-F1
#
_entry.id   AF-A0A8E2JUA4-F1
#
_cell.length_a   1.000
_cell.length_b   1.000
_cell.length_c   1.000
_cell.angle_alpha   90.00
_cell.angle_beta   90.00
_cell.angle_gamma   90.00
#
_symmetry.space_group_name_H-M   'P 1'
#
loop_
_entity.id
_entity.type
_entity.pdbx_description
1 polymer ?
#
loop_
_entity_poly.entity_id
_entity_poly.type
_entity_poly.pdbx_seq_one_letter_code
_entity_poly.pdbx_strand_id
1 'polypeptide(L)'
;VVTQETSDITALLRGYASALNASSTSAAMSLYASNGVFMPQHFLSIVESDDIRETYDKIFQIITLHVKMEVKEIVVITPEWGFARTTATGTQ
;
A
#
# COMPACT_ATOMS: atom_id res chain seq x y z
N VAL A 1 20.93 -8.04 7.17
CA VAL A 1 21.44 -6.77 7.71
C VAL A 1 20.40 -5.71 7.38
N VAL A 2 19.95 -4.93 8.37
CA VAL A 2 19.01 -3.81 8.11
C VAL A 2 19.82 -2.69 7.46
N THR A 3 19.40 -2.25 6.27
CA THR A 3 19.96 -1.09 5.55
C THR A 3 18.97 0.07 5.58
N GLN A 4 19.42 1.27 5.17
CA GLN A 4 18.55 2.44 5.08
C GLN A 4 17.36 2.18 4.13
N GLU A 5 17.61 1.58 2.97
CA GLU A 5 16.58 1.26 1.98
C GLU A 5 15.55 0.29 2.56
N THR A 6 15.99 -0.74 3.30
CA THR A 6 15.04 -1.66 3.97
C THR A 6 14.23 -0.97 5.06
N SER A 7 14.79 0.03 5.74
CA SER A 7 14.08 0.83 6.73
C SER A 7 13.04 1.74 6.06
N ASP A 8 13.38 2.36 4.95
CA ASP A 8 12.49 3.28 4.21
C ASP A 8 11.32 2.52 3.59
N ILE A 9 11.56 1.36 2.97
CA ILE A 9 10.51 0.48 2.46
C ILE A 9 9.60 0.01 3.61
N THR A 10 10.17 -0.33 4.77
CA THR A 10 9.38 -0.71 5.95
C THR A 10 8.51 0.45 6.44
N ALA A 11 9.04 1.67 6.46
CA ALA A 11 8.30 2.87 6.85
C ALA A 11 7.16 3.16 5.87
N LEU A 12 7.42 3.05 4.56
CA LEU A 12 6.40 3.20 3.51
C LEU A 12 5.24 2.21 3.71
N LEU A 13 5.55 0.92 3.90
CA LEU A 13 4.53 -0.12 4.10
C LEU A 13 3.71 0.09 5.39
N ARG A 14 4.35 0.57 6.46
CA ARG A 14 3.65 0.95 7.71
C ARG A 14 2.76 2.17 7.50
N GLY A 15 3.24 3.17 6.76
CA GLY A 15 2.44 4.34 6.37
C GLY A 15 1.21 3.92 5.57
N TYR A 16 1.37 3.01 4.63
CA TYR A 16 0.27 2.47 3.84
C TYR A 16 -0.76 1.75 4.71
N ALA A 17 -0.33 0.86 5.62
CA ALA A 17 -1.24 0.21 6.58
C ALA A 17 -1.95 1.22 7.49
N SER A 18 -1.26 2.28 7.92
CA SER A 18 -1.87 3.37 8.71
C SER A 18 -2.93 4.13 7.90
N ALA A 19 -2.69 4.40 6.62
CA ALA A 19 -3.65 5.06 5.74
C ALA A 19 -4.93 4.23 5.57
N LEU A 20 -4.80 2.90 5.40
CA LEU A 20 -5.93 1.99 5.32
C LEU A 20 -6.76 1.98 6.61
N ASN A 21 -6.11 1.87 7.77
CA ASN A 21 -6.79 1.87 9.07
C ASN A 21 -7.46 3.21 9.40
N ALA A 22 -6.97 4.31 8.84
CA ALA A 22 -7.53 5.64 9.00
C ALA A 22 -8.59 5.99 7.93
N SER A 23 -8.91 5.06 7.02
CA SER A 23 -9.79 5.28 5.88
C SER A 23 -9.42 6.54 5.07
N SER A 24 -8.11 6.79 4.91
CA SER A 24 -7.59 8.03 4.32
C SER A 24 -7.06 7.81 2.92
N THR A 25 -7.88 8.11 1.91
CA THR A 25 -7.50 8.04 0.50
C THR A 25 -6.32 8.96 0.18
N SER A 26 -6.28 10.17 0.74
CA SER A 26 -5.17 11.10 0.50
C SER A 26 -3.83 10.55 1.01
N ALA A 27 -3.82 9.93 2.19
CA ALA A 27 -2.63 9.31 2.75
C ALA A 27 -2.20 8.04 2.01
N ALA A 28 -3.16 7.25 1.50
CA ALA A 28 -2.84 6.10 0.67
C ALA A 28 -2.20 6.55 -0.65
N MET A 29 -2.83 7.51 -1.33
CA MET A 29 -2.37 8.03 -2.62
C MET A 29 -1.02 8.74 -2.55
N SER A 30 -0.65 9.37 -1.43
CA SER A 30 0.66 10.04 -1.31
C SER A 30 1.85 9.05 -1.28
N LEU A 31 1.58 7.74 -1.16
CA LEU A 31 2.59 6.69 -1.14
C LEU A 31 2.75 6.01 -2.51
N TYR A 32 1.88 6.31 -3.47
CA TYR A 32 1.99 5.80 -4.83
C TYR A 32 2.98 6.64 -5.65
N ALA A 33 3.71 5.98 -6.54
CA ALA A 33 4.37 6.66 -7.65
C ALA A 33 3.31 7.23 -8.60
N SER A 34 3.67 8.24 -9.40
CA SER A 34 2.76 8.87 -10.38
C SER A 34 2.22 7.90 -11.42
N ASN A 35 2.95 6.82 -11.70
CA ASN A 35 2.58 5.72 -12.60
C ASN A 35 2.30 4.42 -11.83
N GLY A 36 1.91 4.52 -10.55
CA GLY A 36 1.60 3.37 -9.72
C GLY A 36 0.37 2.62 -10.23
N VAL A 37 0.35 1.30 -9.98
CA VAL A 37 -0.75 0.41 -10.37
C VAL A 37 -1.37 -0.20 -9.13
N PHE A 38 -2.69 -0.20 -9.04
CA PHE A 38 -3.43 -0.88 -7.98
C PHE A 38 -4.03 -2.19 -8.49
N MET A 39 -3.86 -3.27 -7.73
CA MET A 39 -4.31 -4.62 -8.09
C MET A 39 -5.24 -5.19 -7.00
N PRO A 40 -6.52 -4.79 -6.96
CA PRO A 40 -7.48 -5.31 -6.00
C PRO A 40 -7.84 -6.77 -6.28
N GLN A 41 -8.17 -7.54 -5.23
CA GLN A 41 -8.64 -8.91 -5.40
C GLN A 41 -9.95 -8.95 -6.20
N HIS A 42 -10.08 -9.91 -7.10
CA HIS A 42 -11.27 -10.12 -7.95
C HIS A 42 -11.59 -9.02 -8.98
N PHE A 43 -10.75 -8.01 -9.10
CA PHE A 43 -10.93 -6.90 -10.05
C PHE A 43 -9.74 -6.79 -11.00
N LEU A 44 -9.94 -6.07 -12.11
CA LEU A 44 -8.85 -5.72 -13.02
C LEU A 44 -7.87 -4.75 -12.34
N SER A 45 -6.63 -4.77 -12.81
CA SER A 45 -5.63 -3.78 -12.39
C SER A 45 -6.02 -2.38 -12.87
N ILE A 46 -5.79 -1.39 -12.02
CA ILE A 46 -6.10 0.02 -12.25
C ILE A 46 -4.79 0.77 -12.39
N VAL A 47 -4.60 1.44 -13.51
CA VAL A 47 -3.34 2.13 -13.87
C VAL A 47 -3.44 3.66 -13.78
N GLU A 48 -4.65 4.20 -13.85
CA GLU A 48 -4.89 5.65 -13.79
C GLU A 48 -5.03 6.09 -12.32
N SER A 49 -4.23 7.08 -11.91
CA SER A 49 -4.18 7.53 -10.50
C SER A 49 -5.54 8.02 -9.97
N ASP A 50 -6.35 8.65 -10.81
CA ASP A 50 -7.69 9.13 -10.44
C ASP A 50 -8.66 7.96 -10.19
N ASP A 51 -8.57 6.90 -10.99
CA ASP A 51 -9.37 5.68 -10.80
C ASP A 51 -8.95 4.92 -9.52
N ILE A 52 -7.65 4.92 -9.19
CA ILE A 52 -7.15 4.35 -7.93
C ILE A 52 -7.74 5.13 -6.75
N ARG A 53 -7.73 6.47 -6.81
CA ARG A 53 -8.33 7.33 -5.78
C ARG A 53 -9.82 7.05 -5.61
N GLU A 54 -10.60 7.07 -6.70
CA GLU A 54 -12.03 6.82 -6.65
C GLU A 54 -12.34 5.44 -6.07
N THR A 55 -11.49 4.45 -6.37
CA THR A 55 -11.61 3.10 -5.81
C THR A 55 -11.41 3.08 -4.29
N TYR A 56 -10.39 3.77 -3.76
CA TYR A 56 -10.22 3.90 -2.31
C TYR A 56 -11.38 4.65 -1.65
N ASP A 57 -11.86 5.74 -2.25
CA ASP A 57 -13.00 6.50 -1.72
C ASP A 57 -14.24 5.61 -1.60
N LYS A 58 -14.53 4.79 -2.62
CA LYS A 58 -15.63 3.80 -2.59
C LYS A 58 -15.41 2.73 -1.52
N ILE A 59 -14.19 2.17 -1.41
CA ILE A 59 -13.86 1.17 -0.39
C ILE A 59 -14.15 1.73 1.01
N PHE A 60 -13.64 2.92 1.32
CA PHE A 60 -13.76 3.52 2.64
C PHE A 60 -15.16 4.04 2.97
N GLN A 61 -16.03 4.25 1.97
CA GLN A 61 -17.45 4.50 2.19
C GLN A 61 -18.24 3.25 2.56
N ILE A 62 -17.79 2.06 2.11
CA ILE A 62 -18.54 0.81 2.26
C ILE A 62 -18.05 0.00 3.46
N ILE A 63 -16.74 -0.02 3.71
CA ILE A 63 -16.12 -0.85 4.75
C ILE A 63 -15.11 -0.07 5.59
N THR A 64 -14.96 -0.48 6.86
CA THR A 64 -13.91 0.03 7.74
C THR A 64 -12.84 -1.03 7.91
N LEU A 65 -11.65 -0.74 7.40
CA LEU A 65 -10.56 -1.71 7.42
C LEU A 65 -9.82 -1.67 8.77
N HIS A 66 -9.61 -2.84 9.36
CA HIS A 66 -8.71 -3.04 10.49
C HIS A 66 -7.55 -3.96 10.07
N VAL A 67 -6.50 -3.37 9.50
CA VAL A 67 -5.38 -4.10 8.88
C VAL A 67 -4.18 -4.16 9.81
N LYS A 68 -3.71 -5.38 10.09
CA LYS A 68 -2.38 -5.64 10.65
C LYS A 68 -1.49 -6.21 9.56
N MET A 69 -0.52 -5.41 9.12
CA MET A 69 0.46 -5.80 8.11
C MET A 69 1.76 -6.29 8.75
N GLU A 70 2.30 -7.38 8.23
CA GLU A 70 3.61 -7.91 8.59
C GLU A 70 4.47 -8.03 7.34
N VAL A 71 5.68 -7.47 7.38
CA VAL A 71 6.67 -7.58 6.31
C VAL A 71 7.37 -8.93 6.41
N LYS A 72 7.26 -9.74 5.35
CA LYS A 72 7.89 -11.08 5.27
C LYS A 72 9.22 -11.04 4.55
N GLU A 73 9.34 -10.20 3.53
CA GLU A 73 10.60 -9.98 2.83
C GLU A 73 10.69 -8.58 2.28
N ILE A 74 11.91 -8.06 2.22
CA ILE A 74 12.29 -6.89 1.44
C ILE A 74 13.53 -7.28 0.66
N VAL A 75 13.49 -7.07 -0.66
CA VAL A 75 14.61 -7.27 -1.55
C VAL A 75 14.90 -5.95 -2.26
N VAL A 76 16.03 -5.36 -1.94
CA VAL A 76 16.56 -4.18 -2.62
C VAL A 76 17.34 -4.68 -3.83
N ILE A 77 16.92 -4.29 -5.03
CA ILE A 77 17.54 -4.69 -6.29
C ILE A 77 18.58 -3.64 -6.71
N THR A 78 18.20 -2.36 -6.60
CA THR A 78 19.05 -1.19 -6.87
C THR A 78 18.72 -0.09 -5.85
N PRO A 79 19.49 1.01 -5.78
CA PRO A 79 19.14 2.14 -4.92
C PRO A 79 17.74 2.73 -5.17
N GLU A 80 17.19 2.57 -6.39
CA GLU A 80 15.88 3.12 -6.77
C GLU A 80 14.76 2.07 -6.83
N TRP A 81 15.10 0.77 -6.79
CA TRP A 81 14.14 -0.31 -6.98
C TRP A 81 14.29 -1.41 -5.95
N GLY A 82 13.17 -1.80 -5.37
CA GLY A 82 13.03 -2.98 -4.55
C GLY A 82 11.61 -3.51 -4.60
N PHE A 83 11.41 -4.68 -4.02
CA PHE A 83 10.07 -5.21 -3.78
C PHE A 83 9.98 -5.74 -2.35
N ALA A 84 8.75 -5.80 -1.86
CA ALA A 84 8.44 -6.35 -0.56
C ALA A 84 7.27 -7.32 -0.67
N ARG A 85 7.29 -8.35 0.17
CA ARG A 85 6.15 -9.23 0.38
C ARG A 85 5.66 -9.06 1.79
N THR A 86 4.37 -8.83 1.91
CA THR A 86 3.69 -8.68 3.19
C THR A 86 2.58 -9.70 3.33
N THR A 87 2.26 -10.08 4.56
CA THR A 87 0.97 -10.68 4.87
C THR A 87 0.15 -9.66 5.64
N ALA A 88 -1.12 -9.53 5.29
CA ALA A 88 -2.06 -8.72 6.03
C ALA A 88 -3.13 -9.63 6.64
N THR A 89 -3.40 -9.44 7.92
CA THR A 89 -4.63 -9.94 8.55
C THR A 89 -5.51 -8.76 8.89
N GLY A 90 -6.82 -8.97 8.92
CA GLY A 90 -7.74 -7.91 9.27
C GLY A 90 -9.19 -8.30 9.14
N THR A 91 -10.05 -7.34 9.48
CA THR A 91 -11.50 -7.38 9.27
C THR A 91 -11.91 -6.18 8.42
N GLN A 92 -13.05 -6.30 7.75
CA GLN A 92 -13.68 -5.28 6.92
C GLN A 92 -15.12 -5.04 7.36
#